data_AF-A0A2W2C844-F1
#
_entry.id   AF-A0A2W2C844-F1
#
_cell.length_a   1.000
_cell.length_b   1.000
_cell.length_c   1.000
_cell.angle_alpha   90.00
_cell.angle_beta   90.00
_cell.angle_gamma   90.00
#
_symmetry.space_group_name_H-M   'P 1'
#
loop_
_entity.id
_entity.type
_entity.pdbx_description
1 polymer ?
#
loop_
_entity_poly.entity_id
_entity_poly.type
_entity_poly.pdbx_seq_one_letter_code
_entity_poly.pdbx_strand_id
1 'polypeptide(L)' 'MGAMIAPLVGALLFAALGIAEVALVNRSIYPSLRWRHEKAKLTQSQGLSPSTIMALVKFQSLVLMPVLGFLLGSRLKMFG' A
#
# COMPACT_ATOMS: atom_id res chain seq x y z
N MET A 1 -19.93 2.96 23.66
CA MET A 1 -18.69 2.28 23.20
C MET A 1 -18.81 1.56 21.85
N GLY A 2 -19.97 1.03 21.43
CA GLY A 2 -20.09 0.30 20.15
C GLY A 2 -19.92 1.11 18.85
N ALA A 3 -19.93 2.45 18.91
CA ALA A 3 -19.80 3.33 17.72
C ALA A 3 -18.44 3.24 17.00
N MET A 4 -17.36 2.98 17.75
CA MET A 4 -15.99 2.99 17.24
C MET A 4 -15.54 1.63 16.68
N ILE A 5 -16.25 0.53 16.97
CA ILE A 5 -15.77 -0.82 16.66
C ILE A 5 -15.77 -1.08 15.14
N ALA A 6 -16.86 -0.76 14.45
CA ALA A 6 -16.98 -0.97 13.00
C ALA A 6 -15.91 -0.23 12.16
N PRO A 7 -15.66 1.08 12.36
CA PRO A 7 -14.59 1.78 11.63
C PRO A 7 -13.19 1.30 12.03
N LEU A 8 -12.98 0.89 13.29
CA LEU A 8 -11.70 0.33 13.72
C LEU A 8 -11.42 -1.03 13.07
N VAL A 9 -12.42 -1.91 13.00
CA VAL A 9 -12.32 -3.21 12.30
C VAL A 9 -12.08 -3.00 10.81
N GLY A 10 -12.78 -2.06 10.17
CA GLY A 10 -12.54 -1.70 8.77
C GLY A 10 -11.12 -1.21 8.52
N ALA A 11 -10.60 -0.33 9.39
CA ALA A 11 -9.23 0.17 9.30
C ALA A 11 -8.19 -0.96 9.46
N LEU A 12 -8.39 -1.87 10.40
CA LEU A 12 -7.48 -3.01 10.64
C LEU A 12 -7.48 -4.00 9.48
N LEU A 13 -8.64 -4.30 8.90
CA LEU A 13 -8.73 -5.19 7.73
C LEU A 13 -8.00 -4.59 6.52
N PHE A 14 -8.21 -3.31 6.23
CA PHE A 14 -7.52 -2.64 5.13
C PHE A 14 -6.04 -2.43 5.41
N ALA A 15 -5.63 -2.25 6.66
CA ALA A 15 -4.21 -2.25 7.03
C ALA A 15 -3.55 -3.61 6.76
N ALA A 16 -4.22 -4.71 7.09
CA ALA A 16 -3.73 -6.05 6.78
C ALA A 16 -3.59 -6.27 5.26
N LEU A 17 -4.58 -5.80 4.47
CA LEU A 17 -4.50 -5.83 3.00
C LEU A 17 -3.35 -4.99 2.46
N GLY A 18 -3.14 -3.79 2.99
CA GLY A 18 -2.02 -2.94 2.61
C GLY A 18 -0.66 -3.57 2.93
N ILE A 19 -0.51 -4.22 4.08
CA ILE A 19 0.71 -4.95 4.42
C ILE A 19 0.94 -6.11 3.43
N ALA A 20 -0.11 -6.86 3.09
CA ALA A 20 -0.03 -7.94 2.10
C ALA A 20 0.38 -7.42 0.71
N GLU A 21 -0.16 -6.28 0.28
CA GLU A 21 0.21 -5.61 -0.97
C GLU A 21 1.71 -5.25 -0.98
N VAL A 22 2.21 -4.59 0.07
CA VAL A 22 3.64 -4.26 0.19
C VAL A 22 4.50 -5.52 0.18
N ALA A 23 4.09 -6.59 0.86
CA ALA A 23 4.82 -7.84 0.88
C ALA A 23 4.90 -8.49 -0.51
N LEU A 24 3.79 -8.50 -1.26
CA LEU A 24 3.74 -9.03 -2.63
C LEU A 24 4.59 -8.18 -3.60
N VAL A 25 4.48 -6.85 -3.52
CA VAL A 25 5.26 -5.94 -4.36
C VAL A 25 6.75 -6.09 -4.05
N ASN A 26 7.13 -6.18 -2.78
CA ASN A 26 8.52 -6.34 -2.37
C ASN A 26 9.10 -7.70 -2.80
N ARG A 27 8.28 -8.76 -2.82
CA ARG A 27 8.71 -10.10 -3.24
C ARG A 27 8.79 -10.24 -4.77
N SER A 28 7.82 -9.71 -5.50
CA SER A 28 7.65 -10.01 -6.93
C SER A 28 8.09 -8.88 -7.86
N ILE A 29 7.77 -7.63 -7.50
CA ILE A 29 7.96 -6.47 -8.39
C ILE A 29 9.31 -5.78 -8.12
N TYR A 30 9.70 -5.64 -6.85
CA TYR A 30 10.96 -5.01 -6.46
C TYR A 30 12.21 -5.63 -7.12
N PRO A 31 12.42 -6.97 -7.13
CA PRO A 31 13.60 -7.53 -7.79
C PRO A 31 13.64 -7.21 -9.30
N SER A 32 12.49 -7.25 -9.96
CA SER A 32 12.35 -6.91 -11.38
C SER A 32 12.67 -5.43 -11.66
N LEU A 33 12.14 -4.52 -10.84
CA LEU A 33 12.43 -3.09 -10.95
C LEU A 33 13.91 -2.79 -10.68
N ARG A 34 14.49 -3.45 -9.67
CA ARG A 34 15.91 -3.31 -9.33
C ARG A 34 16.79 -3.75 -10.49
N TRP A 35 16.55 -4.92 -11.07
CA TRP A 35 17.34 -5.41 -12.22
C TRP A 35 17.23 -4.49 -13.44
N ARG A 36 16.04 -3.95 -13.74
CA ARG A 36 15.87 -2.98 -14.83
C ARG A 36 16.62 -1.69 -14.56
N HIS A 37 16.57 -1.20 -13.33
CA HIS A 37 17.27 0.02 -12.94
C HIS A 37 18.80 -0.17 -12.95
N GLU A 38 19.32 -1.31 -12.49
CA GLU A 38 20.75 -1.64 -12.57
C GLU A 38 21.24 -1.77 -14.02
N LYS A 39 20.44 -2.35 -14.93
CA LYS A 39 20.76 -2.35 -16.37
C LYS A 39 20.75 -0.94 -16.98
N ALA A 40 19.77 -0.10 -16.63
CA ALA A 40 19.67 1.26 -17.13
C ALA A 40 20.83 2.16 -16.69
N LYS A 41 21.49 1.85 -15.56
CA LYS A 41 22.72 2.54 -15.12
C LYS A 41 23.86 2.34 -16.12
N LEU A 42 23.99 1.14 -16.69
CA LEU A 42 25.02 0.83 -17.67
C LEU A 42 24.81 1.56 -19.01
N THR A 43 23.56 1.90 -19.34
CA THR A 43 23.19 2.58 -20.58
C THR A 43 22.90 4.07 -20.40
N GLN A 44 23.15 4.64 -19.20
CA GLN A 44 22.84 6.03 -18.85
C GLN A 44 21.36 6.44 -19.09
N SER A 45 20.44 5.48 -19.21
CA SER A 45 19.03 5.71 -19.57
C SER A 45 18.13 5.70 -18.33
N GLN A 46 18.53 6.40 -17.25
CA GLN A 46 17.92 6.22 -15.94
C GLN A 46 16.57 6.93 -15.85
N GLY A 47 15.50 6.14 -15.67
CA GLY A 47 14.16 6.64 -15.33
C GLY A 47 13.93 6.72 -13.82
N LEU A 48 12.67 6.60 -13.40
CA LEU A 48 12.27 6.62 -11.99
C LEU A 48 13.00 5.55 -11.16
N SER A 49 13.44 5.96 -9.95
CA SER A 49 14.15 5.05 -9.06
C SER A 49 13.21 4.01 -8.42
N PRO A 50 13.64 2.75 -8.24
CA PRO A 50 12.84 1.74 -7.56
C PRO A 50 12.45 2.11 -6.13
N SER A 51 13.29 2.90 -5.43
CA SER A 51 12.99 3.38 -4.08
C SER A 51 11.83 4.38 -4.07
N THR A 52 11.72 5.26 -5.07
CA THR A 52 10.57 6.17 -5.23
C THR A 52 9.27 5.39 -5.43
N ILE A 53 9.29 4.36 -6.28
CA ILE A 53 8.12 3.50 -6.52
C ILE A 53 7.72 2.76 -5.23
N MET A 54 8.70 2.20 -4.51
CA MET A 54 8.42 1.54 -3.23
C MET A 54 7.90 2.48 -2.15
N ALA A 55 8.36 3.74 -2.12
CA ALA A 55 7.85 4.74 -1.19
C ALA A 55 6.37 5.07 -1.47
N LEU A 56 6.00 5.21 -2.75
CA LEU A 56 4.62 5.41 -3.19
C LEU A 56 3.71 4.24 -2.78
N VAL A 57 4.14 3.01 -3.08
CA VAL A 57 3.38 1.80 -2.70
C VAL A 57 3.21 1.72 -1.19
N LYS A 58 4.29 1.91 -0.41
CA LYS A 58 4.21 1.91 1.05
C LYS A 58 3.26 2.98 1.58
N PHE A 59 3.31 4.20 1.02
CA PHE A 59 2.42 5.28 1.44
C PHE A 59 0.95 4.95 1.14
N GLN A 60 0.65 4.50 -0.08
CA GLN A 60 -0.70 4.07 -0.47
C GLN A 60 -1.19 2.94 0.43
N SER A 61 -0.41 1.88 0.60
CA SER A 61 -0.85 0.68 1.30
C SER A 61 -0.89 0.86 2.82
N LEU A 62 0.02 1.63 3.42
CA LEU A 62 0.08 1.77 4.89
C LEU A 62 -0.65 3.00 5.44
N VAL A 63 -0.99 3.97 4.58
CA VAL A 63 -1.69 5.20 5.00
C VAL A 63 -3.05 5.30 4.32
N LEU A 64 -3.11 5.26 2.99
CA LEU A 64 -4.39 5.44 2.29
C LEU A 64 -5.34 4.27 2.53
N MET A 65 -4.87 3.02 2.47
CA MET A 65 -5.74 1.85 2.68
C MET A 65 -6.39 1.83 4.08
N PRO A 66 -5.67 1.97 5.21
CA PRO A 66 -6.31 2.02 6.53
C PRO A 66 -7.29 3.19 6.69
N VAL A 67 -6.95 4.36 6.14
CA VAL A 67 -7.84 5.54 6.17
C VAL A 67 -9.12 5.25 5.38
N LEU A 68 -9.01 4.63 4.21
CA LEU A 68 -10.17 4.20 3.43
C LEU A 68 -11.00 3.15 4.17
N GLY A 69 -10.36 2.17 4.82
CA GLY A 69 -11.03 1.15 5.63
C GLY A 69 -11.78 1.77 6.81
N PHE A 70 -11.22 2.79 7.45
CA PHE A 70 -11.87 3.55 8.51
C PHE A 70 -13.11 4.32 7.99
N LEU A 71 -12.96 5.02 6.86
CA LEU A 71 -14.05 5.80 6.25
C LEU A 71 -15.18 4.89 5.73
N LEU A 72 -14.85 3.74 5.14
CA LEU A 72 -15.85 2.77 4.68
C LEU A 72 -16.54 2.06 5.85
N GLY A 73 -15.78 1.68 6.88
CA GLY A 73 -16.34 1.07 8.10
C GLY A 73 -17.27 1.99 8.88
N SER A 74 -17.05 3.31 8.83
CA SER A 74 -17.97 4.29 9.41
C SER A 74 -19.26 4.46 8.59
N ARG A 75 -19.20 4.33 7.26
CA ARG A 75 -20.39 4.37 6.39
C ARG A 75 -21.22 3.10 6.41
N LEU A 76 -20.62 1.93 6.56
CA LEU A 76 -21.36 0.66 6.69
C LEU A 76 -22.31 0.67 7.90
N LYS A 77 -21.92 1.37 8.98
CA LYS A 77 -22.76 1.55 10.17
C LYS A 77 -23.88 2.57 9.99
N MET A 78 -23.89 3.32 8.88
CA MET A 78 -24.93 4.31 8.57
C MET A 78 -26.14 3.68 7.86
N PHE A 79 -25.97 2.48 7.29
CA PHE A 79 -27.00 1.78 6.50
C PHE A 79 -27.61 0.55 7.19
N GLY A 80 -27.20 0.23 8.43
CA GLY A 80 -27.76 -0.86 9.25
C GLY A 80 -28.04 -0.39 10.66
#